data_AF-A0A947LDV9-F1
#
_entry.id   AF-A0A947LDV9-F1
#
_cell.length_a   1.000
_cell.length_b   1.000
_cell.length_c   1.000
_cell.angle_alpha   90.00
_cell.angle_beta   90.00
_cell.angle_gamma   90.00
#
_symmetry.space_group_name_H-M   'P 1'
#
loop_
_entity.id
_entity.type
_entity.pdbx_description
1 polymer ?
#
loop_
_entity_poly.entity_id
_entity_poly.type
_entity_poly.pdbx_seq_one_letter_code
_entity_poly.pdbx_strand_id
1 'polypeptide(L)'
;MSADVQFMRLALQQAEQAAQRGEVPVGAVLVRNGEVIATGQNAPIEGHDPTAHAEIVALRTAAQTLGNYRLDDCELYVTLEPCAMCAGAMLHARLKRVVFGAADPKTGAAGSVINLFAQPQLNHQTQVQGSVLATECGEMLQTFFKRKREDQRMNNQPVREDALRTPESRFADLPGYPWPANYIADLPALAGLRMHYLDEGPKDAGLTYLCLHGNPAWSYLYRKMMPVFLSAGSRVVAPDLIGFGKSDKPKKDALHTFSWHRQILLEFVERLDLRNIVLVVQDWGGLLGLTLPMASPGRYRGLLVMNTTLGTGDVPLSAGFLAWREMNAKKPDFDLARLFARGNPQMSAQDCAAYNAPFPDVGHRAATRAFPAMVPEHEDDDGAAISREALSFWQTRWQGQSLMAIGLQDPVLGEPVMRQLQQQIRGCPEPMRLEQAGHFVQEQGEPVAQAAVRHFVP
;
A
#
# COMPACT_ATOMS: atom_id res chain seq x y z
N MET A 1 7.26 -13.87 31.72
CA MET A 1 7.58 -14.34 30.35
C MET A 1 8.99 -14.91 30.40
N SER A 2 9.29 -16.08 29.82
CA SER A 2 10.66 -16.64 29.88
C SER A 2 11.62 -15.79 29.03
N ALA A 3 12.91 -15.78 29.39
CA ALA A 3 13.94 -15.07 28.63
C ALA A 3 13.98 -15.52 27.16
N ASP A 4 13.80 -16.82 26.90
CA ASP A 4 13.77 -17.35 25.53
C ASP A 4 12.63 -16.77 24.69
N VAL A 5 11.44 -16.58 25.29
CA VAL A 5 10.30 -15.96 24.58
C VAL A 5 10.60 -14.49 24.29
N GLN A 6 11.24 -13.76 25.22
CA GLN A 6 11.62 -12.37 25.02
C GLN A 6 12.59 -12.21 23.83
N PHE A 7 13.67 -13.00 23.80
CA PHE A 7 14.66 -12.90 22.71
C PHE A 7 14.13 -13.45 21.38
N MET A 8 13.25 -14.46 21.40
CA MET A 8 12.58 -14.92 20.19
C MET A 8 11.65 -13.85 19.60
N ARG A 9 10.97 -13.05 20.44
CA ARG A 9 10.20 -11.89 19.94
C ARG A 9 11.08 -10.83 19.28
N LEU A 10 12.29 -10.60 19.78
CA LEU A 10 13.27 -9.72 19.10
C LEU A 10 13.74 -10.32 17.77
N ALA A 11 13.97 -11.64 17.71
CA ALA A 11 14.29 -12.32 16.46
C ALA A 11 13.13 -12.23 15.44
N LEU A 12 11.87 -12.31 15.89
CA LEU A 12 10.68 -12.07 15.05
C LEU A 12 10.62 -10.64 14.50
N GLN A 13 11.03 -9.63 15.28
CA GLN A 13 11.14 -8.25 14.77
C GLN A 13 12.17 -8.12 13.64
N GLN A 14 13.28 -8.86 13.72
CA GLN A 14 14.26 -8.92 12.63
C GLN A 14 13.72 -9.70 11.41
N ALA A 15 12.96 -10.77 11.63
CA ALA A 15 12.30 -11.52 10.57
C ALA A 15 11.27 -10.67 9.81
N GLU A 16 10.54 -9.82 10.53
CA GLU A 16 9.61 -8.85 9.96
C GLU A 16 10.32 -7.82 9.08
N GLN A 17 11.46 -7.29 9.53
CA GLN A 17 12.30 -6.39 8.74
C GLN A 17 12.88 -7.05 7.47
N ALA A 18 13.24 -8.34 7.52
CA ALA A 18 13.58 -9.11 6.31
C ALA A 18 12.38 -9.20 5.35
N ALA A 19 11.20 -9.58 5.85
CA ALA A 19 9.99 -9.67 5.03
C ALA A 19 9.64 -8.33 4.34
N GLN A 20 9.76 -7.21 5.06
CA GLN A 20 9.52 -5.86 4.53
C GLN A 20 10.47 -5.51 3.37
N ARG A 21 11.66 -6.11 3.34
CA ARG A 21 12.65 -5.96 2.26
C ARG A 21 12.54 -7.04 1.18
N GLY A 22 11.48 -7.86 1.23
CA GLY A 22 11.23 -8.92 0.26
C GLY A 22 12.09 -10.18 0.43
N GLU A 23 12.85 -10.26 1.53
CA GLU A 23 13.66 -11.41 1.90
C GLU A 23 12.81 -12.48 2.60
N VAL A 24 13.25 -13.73 2.57
CA VAL A 24 12.60 -14.80 3.36
C VAL A 24 12.65 -14.40 4.85
N PRO A 25 11.52 -14.36 5.58
CA PRO A 25 11.44 -13.77 6.92
C PRO A 25 12.06 -14.68 7.97
N VAL A 26 13.39 -14.63 8.05
CA VAL A 26 14.17 -15.23 9.12
C VAL A 26 14.97 -14.12 9.78
N GLY A 27 14.83 -14.03 11.09
CA GLY A 27 15.57 -13.15 11.96
C GLY A 27 16.24 -13.93 13.08
N ALA A 28 17.35 -13.38 13.57
CA ALA A 28 18.16 -13.91 14.64
C ALA A 28 18.68 -12.79 15.56
N VAL A 29 18.85 -13.12 16.83
CA VAL A 29 19.56 -12.27 17.80
C VAL A 29 20.58 -13.11 18.57
N LEU A 30 21.71 -12.50 18.88
CA LEU A 30 22.79 -13.14 19.62
C LEU A 30 22.97 -12.42 20.96
N VAL A 31 22.91 -13.20 22.02
CA VAL A 31 22.81 -12.74 23.41
C VAL A 31 24.03 -13.19 24.18
N ARG A 32 24.59 -12.31 25.01
CA ARG A 32 25.64 -12.64 25.97
C ARG A 32 25.29 -12.02 27.31
N ASN A 33 25.33 -12.82 28.38
CA ASN A 33 24.97 -12.37 29.74
C ASN A 33 23.58 -11.70 29.85
N GLY A 34 22.62 -12.15 29.04
CA GLY A 34 21.27 -11.59 29.00
C GLY A 34 21.12 -10.29 28.20
N GLU A 35 22.19 -9.82 27.52
CA GLU A 35 22.17 -8.64 26.67
C GLU A 35 22.31 -9.02 25.20
N VAL A 36 21.53 -8.39 24.31
CA VAL A 36 21.67 -8.57 22.86
C VAL A 36 22.91 -7.83 22.39
N ILE A 37 23.90 -8.57 21.86
CA ILE A 37 25.16 -7.99 21.36
C ILE A 37 25.20 -7.89 19.82
N ALA A 38 24.32 -8.61 19.13
CA ALA A 38 24.14 -8.51 17.70
C ALA A 38 22.76 -8.98 17.28
N THR A 39 22.28 -8.45 16.14
CA THR A 39 21.10 -8.94 15.44
C THR A 39 21.47 -9.34 14.02
N GLY A 40 20.63 -10.16 13.41
CA GLY A 40 20.78 -10.58 12.03
C GLY A 40 19.43 -10.91 11.42
N GLN A 41 19.34 -10.70 10.11
CA GLN A 41 18.16 -11.05 9.33
C GLN A 41 18.62 -11.49 7.95
N ASN A 42 17.81 -12.30 7.28
CA ASN A 42 18.13 -12.71 5.92
C ASN A 42 18.34 -11.48 5.02
N ALA A 43 19.43 -11.51 4.25
CA ALA A 43 19.74 -10.54 3.20
C ALA A 43 20.38 -11.16 1.93
N PRO A 44 20.04 -12.39 1.50
CA PRO A 44 20.68 -13.00 0.33
C PRO A 44 20.33 -12.31 -1.00
N ILE A 45 19.14 -11.74 -1.15
CA ILE A 45 18.70 -11.04 -2.37
C ILE A 45 19.37 -9.66 -2.41
N GLU A 46 19.20 -8.86 -1.35
CA GLU A 46 19.73 -7.50 -1.27
C GLU A 46 21.26 -7.47 -1.29
N GLY A 47 21.89 -8.37 -0.53
CA GLY A 47 23.35 -8.44 -0.41
C GLY A 47 24.02 -9.21 -1.55
N HIS A 48 23.26 -9.85 -2.44
CA HIS A 48 23.78 -10.83 -3.41
C HIS A 48 24.73 -11.87 -2.78
N ASP A 49 24.52 -12.20 -1.50
CA ASP A 49 25.36 -13.09 -0.69
C ASP A 49 24.57 -14.37 -0.38
N PRO A 50 24.88 -15.52 -1.01
CA PRO A 50 24.16 -16.77 -0.78
C PRO A 50 24.30 -17.29 0.67
N THR A 51 25.20 -16.71 1.46
CA THR A 51 25.45 -17.07 2.86
C THR A 51 24.88 -16.07 3.87
N ALA A 52 24.24 -14.99 3.42
CA ALA A 52 23.64 -13.95 4.28
C ALA A 52 22.32 -14.39 4.93
N HIS A 53 22.36 -15.56 5.57
CA HIS A 53 21.30 -16.04 6.45
C HIS A 53 21.35 -15.28 7.78
N ALA A 54 20.20 -15.11 8.43
CA ALA A 54 20.06 -14.36 9.67
C ALA A 54 21.10 -14.76 10.73
N GLU A 55 21.37 -16.05 10.88
CA GLU A 55 22.33 -16.56 11.86
C GLU A 55 23.76 -16.19 11.51
N ILE A 56 24.13 -16.29 10.23
CA ILE A 56 25.47 -15.93 9.77
C ILE A 56 25.71 -14.43 9.90
N VAL A 57 24.70 -13.61 9.56
CA VAL A 57 24.75 -12.16 9.73
C VAL A 57 24.94 -11.81 11.22
N ALA A 58 24.15 -12.41 12.12
CA ALA A 58 24.28 -12.18 13.56
C ALA A 58 25.66 -12.60 14.11
N LEU A 59 26.18 -13.77 13.69
CA LEU A 59 27.50 -14.27 14.07
C LEU A 59 28.62 -13.35 13.60
N ARG A 60 28.60 -12.89 12.34
CA ARG A 60 29.61 -11.95 11.81
C ARG A 60 29.61 -10.64 12.58
N THR A 61 28.42 -10.06 12.79
CA THR A 61 28.27 -8.80 13.52
C THR A 61 28.80 -8.95 14.96
N ALA A 62 28.41 -10.02 15.66
CA ALA A 62 28.90 -10.29 17.01
C ALA A 62 30.43 -10.47 17.07
N ALA A 63 31.00 -11.20 16.12
CA ALA A 63 32.44 -11.43 16.05
C ALA A 63 33.23 -10.14 15.82
N GLN A 64 32.70 -9.24 14.98
CA GLN A 64 33.27 -7.91 14.78
C GLN A 64 33.14 -7.05 16.04
N THR A 65 31.97 -7.02 16.68
CA THR A 65 31.72 -6.28 17.93
C THR A 65 32.65 -6.72 19.06
N LEU A 66 32.89 -8.03 19.20
CA LEU A 66 33.75 -8.58 20.24
C LEU A 66 35.24 -8.65 19.85
N GLY A 67 35.57 -8.39 18.58
CA GLY A 67 36.91 -8.58 18.04
C GLY A 67 37.40 -10.04 18.09
N ASN A 68 36.48 -11.01 18.07
CA ASN A 68 36.80 -12.44 18.21
C ASN A 68 35.80 -13.32 17.44
N TYR A 69 36.31 -14.28 16.67
CA TYR A 69 35.48 -15.24 15.93
C TYR A 69 34.88 -16.33 16.83
N ARG A 70 35.43 -16.53 18.03
CA ARG A 70 34.84 -17.38 19.06
C ARG A 70 33.92 -16.55 19.93
N LEU A 71 32.68 -16.99 19.99
CA LEU A 71 31.57 -16.36 20.70
C LEU A 71 31.16 -17.25 21.88
N ASP A 72 32.16 -17.67 22.66
CA ASP A 72 31.93 -18.42 23.89
C ASP A 72 30.96 -17.65 24.81
N ASP A 73 30.17 -18.38 25.60
CA ASP A 73 29.09 -17.87 26.46
C ASP A 73 27.92 -17.18 25.74
N CYS A 74 27.93 -17.12 24.41
CA CYS A 74 26.83 -16.54 23.65
C CYS A 74 25.73 -17.56 23.36
N GLU A 75 24.49 -17.09 23.37
CA GLU A 75 23.29 -17.84 23.00
C GLU A 75 22.68 -17.19 21.76
N LEU A 76 22.33 -17.99 20.75
CA LEU A 76 21.69 -17.49 19.53
C LEU A 76 20.22 -17.92 19.49
N TYR A 77 19.34 -16.95 19.23
CA TYR A 77 17.92 -17.14 19.03
C TYR A 77 17.60 -16.91 17.56
N VAL A 78 16.97 -17.87 16.90
CA VAL A 78 16.61 -17.78 15.47
C VAL A 78 15.18 -18.26 15.23
N THR A 79 14.45 -17.55 14.37
CA THR A 79 13.03 -17.84 14.09
C THR A 79 12.79 -19.16 13.34
N LEU A 80 13.78 -19.67 12.61
CA LEU A 80 13.72 -20.93 11.87
C LEU A 80 14.87 -21.85 12.26
N GLU A 81 14.64 -23.16 12.25
CA GLU A 81 15.68 -24.16 12.47
C GLU A 81 16.89 -23.93 11.53
N PRO A 82 18.12 -23.91 12.05
CA PRO A 82 19.29 -23.58 11.24
C PRO A 82 19.59 -24.68 10.22
N CYS A 83 19.96 -24.27 9.00
CA CYS A 83 20.48 -25.18 7.99
C CYS A 83 21.89 -25.67 8.32
N ALA A 84 22.40 -26.66 7.56
CA ALA A 84 23.72 -27.26 7.79
C ALA A 84 24.88 -26.24 7.82
N MET A 85 24.85 -25.23 6.95
CA MET A 85 25.85 -24.14 6.92
C MET A 85 25.84 -23.34 8.22
N CYS A 86 24.65 -22.90 8.65
CA CYS A 86 24.49 -22.07 9.84
C CYS A 86 24.84 -22.86 11.11
N ALA A 87 24.39 -24.11 11.21
CA ALA A 87 24.75 -25.01 12.30
C ALA A 87 26.27 -25.25 12.40
N GLY A 88 26.95 -25.49 11.26
CA GLY A 88 28.42 -25.59 11.23
C GLY A 88 29.11 -24.31 11.71
N ALA A 89 28.64 -23.14 11.27
CA ALA A 89 29.18 -21.86 11.71
C ALA A 89 29.01 -21.63 13.23
N MET A 90 27.86 -22.01 13.80
CA MET A 90 27.59 -21.93 15.24
C MET A 90 28.55 -22.80 16.06
N LEU A 91 28.84 -24.02 15.58
CA LEU A 91 29.79 -24.93 16.22
C LEU A 91 31.22 -24.38 16.14
N HIS A 92 31.63 -23.81 15.00
CA HIS A 92 32.93 -23.14 14.86
C HIS A 92 33.05 -21.89 15.74
N ALA A 93 31.96 -21.13 15.87
CA ALA A 93 31.87 -19.97 16.75
C ALA A 93 31.77 -20.34 18.23
N ARG A 94 31.58 -21.62 18.57
CA ARG A 94 31.51 -22.14 19.94
C ARG A 94 30.37 -21.58 20.77
N LEU A 95 29.21 -21.39 20.16
CA LEU A 95 28.04 -20.94 20.90
C LEU A 95 27.74 -21.89 22.05
N LYS A 96 27.34 -21.32 23.18
CA LYS A 96 26.88 -22.06 24.36
C LYS A 96 25.57 -22.78 24.04
N ARG A 97 24.63 -22.06 23.41
CA ARG A 97 23.28 -22.54 23.14
C ARG A 97 22.69 -21.91 21.88
N VAL A 98 21.85 -22.68 21.19
CA VAL A 98 21.04 -22.24 20.06
C VAL A 98 19.58 -22.56 20.38
N VAL A 99 18.73 -21.56 20.25
CA VAL A 99 17.29 -21.66 20.46
C VAL A 99 16.61 -21.31 19.14
N PHE A 100 15.75 -22.20 18.63
CA PHE A 100 15.03 -21.95 17.39
C PHE A 100 13.52 -22.02 17.54
N GLY A 101 12.82 -21.28 16.67
CA GLY A 101 11.37 -21.20 16.64
C GLY A 101 10.72 -22.35 15.88
N ALA A 102 10.47 -22.15 14.59
CA ALA A 102 9.85 -23.16 13.73
C ALA A 102 10.88 -24.21 13.27
N ALA A 103 10.46 -25.47 13.15
CA ALA A 103 11.27 -26.51 12.49
C ALA A 103 11.35 -26.27 10.97
N ASP A 104 12.44 -26.69 10.34
CA ASP A 104 12.60 -26.67 8.89
C ASP A 104 12.68 -28.11 8.32
N PRO A 105 11.54 -28.67 7.87
CA PRO A 105 11.50 -30.04 7.34
C PRO A 105 12.26 -30.22 6.02
N LYS A 106 12.74 -29.14 5.38
CA LYS A 106 13.42 -29.20 4.08
C LYS A 106 14.94 -29.08 4.20
N THR A 107 15.44 -28.26 5.12
CA THR A 107 16.90 -28.03 5.23
C THR A 107 17.45 -28.03 6.65
N GLY A 108 16.59 -28.19 7.67
CA GLY A 108 16.95 -28.10 9.08
C GLY A 108 18.00 -29.13 9.52
N ALA A 109 19.02 -28.63 10.22
CA ALA A 109 20.18 -29.41 10.65
C ALA A 109 20.27 -29.61 12.18
N ALA A 110 19.17 -29.34 12.90
CA ALA A 110 19.05 -29.50 14.35
C ALA A 110 18.06 -30.60 14.75
N GLY A 111 17.66 -31.47 13.82
CA GLY A 111 16.75 -32.58 14.06
C GLY A 111 15.78 -32.89 12.92
N SER A 112 15.52 -31.95 12.01
CA SER A 112 14.54 -32.18 10.93
C SER A 112 15.07 -33.07 9.79
N VAL A 113 16.15 -32.66 9.12
CA VAL A 113 16.75 -33.43 8.01
C VAL A 113 18.00 -34.15 8.47
N ILE A 114 18.87 -33.41 9.16
CA ILE A 114 20.06 -33.95 9.84
C ILE A 114 20.15 -33.34 11.24
N ASN A 115 20.98 -33.92 12.10
CA ASN A 115 21.29 -33.34 13.39
C ASN A 115 22.80 -33.25 13.57
N LEU A 116 23.37 -32.09 13.23
CA LEU A 116 24.80 -31.82 13.38
C LEU A 116 25.18 -31.64 14.85
N PHE A 117 24.29 -31.08 15.66
CA PHE A 117 24.52 -30.86 17.09
C PHE A 117 24.55 -32.15 17.92
N ALA A 118 24.00 -33.25 17.39
CA ALA A 118 24.05 -34.56 18.03
C ALA A 118 25.28 -35.40 17.62
N GLN A 119 26.19 -34.88 16.79
CA GLN A 119 27.36 -35.64 16.32
C GLN A 119 28.51 -35.56 17.34
N PRO A 120 28.86 -36.64 18.05
CA PRO A 120 29.89 -36.61 19.08
C PRO A 120 31.31 -36.44 18.52
N GLN A 121 31.52 -36.70 17.22
CA GLN A 121 32.82 -36.51 16.55
C GLN A 121 33.14 -35.03 16.31
N LEU A 122 32.16 -34.12 16.42
CA LEU A 122 32.40 -32.69 16.30
C LEU A 122 32.91 -32.16 17.65
N ASN A 123 34.05 -31.47 17.63
CA ASN A 123 34.79 -31.09 18.84
C ASN A 123 33.96 -30.25 19.82
N HIS A 124 33.34 -29.17 19.35
CA HIS A 124 32.55 -28.28 20.20
C HIS A 124 31.10 -28.75 20.23
N GLN A 125 30.48 -28.67 21.41
CA GLN A 125 29.10 -29.10 21.62
C GLN A 125 28.27 -27.89 22.06
N THR A 126 27.20 -27.63 21.32
CA THR A 126 26.29 -26.51 21.55
C THR A 126 24.93 -27.07 21.96
N GLN A 127 24.36 -26.54 23.03
CA GLN A 127 23.03 -26.96 23.47
C GLN A 127 21.98 -26.46 22.48
N VAL A 128 20.97 -27.27 22.18
CA VAL A 128 19.90 -26.92 21.23
C VAL A 128 18.55 -27.01 21.92
N GLN A 129 17.72 -25.98 21.73
CA GLN A 129 16.31 -26.01 22.09
C GLN A 129 15.44 -25.52 20.94
N GLY A 130 14.57 -26.39 20.44
CA GLY A 130 13.59 -26.03 19.41
C GLY A 130 12.26 -25.55 19.98
N SER A 131 11.38 -25.16 19.07
CA SER A 131 9.96 -24.95 19.29
C SER A 131 9.58 -23.74 20.17
N VAL A 132 10.47 -22.77 20.38
CA VAL A 132 10.14 -21.54 21.12
C VAL A 132 9.35 -20.59 20.21
N LEU A 133 8.08 -20.33 20.53
CA LEU A 133 7.16 -19.59 19.64
C LEU A 133 7.06 -20.22 18.23
N ALA A 134 7.12 -21.55 18.14
CA ALA A 134 7.12 -22.30 16.88
C ALA A 134 5.97 -21.90 15.94
N THR A 135 4.76 -21.75 16.49
CA THR A 135 3.57 -21.36 15.74
C THR A 135 3.72 -19.95 15.16
N GLU A 136 4.06 -18.95 15.96
CA GLU A 136 4.24 -17.56 15.51
C GLU A 136 5.33 -17.48 14.42
N CYS A 137 6.46 -18.17 14.62
CA CYS A 137 7.55 -18.20 13.65
C CYS A 137 7.15 -18.91 12.33
N GLY A 138 6.44 -20.03 12.43
CA GLY A 138 5.98 -20.81 11.28
C GLY A 138 4.92 -20.06 10.46
N GLU A 139 3.98 -19.39 11.14
CA GLU A 139 2.93 -18.59 10.50
C GLU A 139 3.50 -17.43 9.68
N MET A 140 4.56 -16.77 10.16
CA MET A 140 5.24 -15.70 9.42
C MET A 140 5.81 -16.20 8.08
N LEU A 141 6.55 -17.32 8.09
CA LEU A 141 7.10 -17.96 6.89
C LEU A 141 5.99 -18.43 5.93
N GLN A 142 4.96 -19.11 6.46
CA GLN A 142 3.85 -19.59 5.67
C GLN A 142 3.10 -18.43 4.99
N THR A 143 2.85 -17.34 5.72
CA THR A 143 2.19 -16.14 5.22
C THR A 143 3.01 -15.50 4.09
N PHE A 144 4.32 -15.36 4.27
CA PHE A 144 5.21 -14.80 3.24
C PHE A 144 5.17 -15.62 1.94
N PHE A 145 5.34 -16.93 2.01
CA PHE A 145 5.32 -17.78 0.81
C PHE A 145 3.92 -17.93 0.21
N LYS A 146 2.85 -17.86 1.02
CA LYS A 146 1.48 -17.83 0.50
C LYS A 146 1.26 -16.57 -0.34
N ARG A 147 1.64 -15.40 0.16
CA ARG A 147 1.60 -14.14 -0.59
C ARG A 147 2.39 -14.22 -1.89
N LYS A 148 3.66 -14.66 -1.86
CA LYS A 148 4.48 -14.84 -3.08
C LYS A 148 3.82 -15.74 -4.13
N ARG A 149 3.14 -16.83 -3.72
CA ARG A 149 2.41 -17.72 -4.64
C ARG A 149 1.15 -17.05 -5.20
N GLU A 150 0.42 -16.31 -4.37
CA GLU A 150 -0.76 -15.54 -4.80
C GLU A 150 -0.36 -14.47 -5.81
N ASP A 151 0.73 -13.72 -5.55
CA ASP A 151 1.29 -12.73 -6.46
C ASP A 151 1.67 -13.35 -7.81
N GLN A 152 2.36 -14.49 -7.79
CA GLN A 152 2.70 -15.23 -9.01
C GLN A 152 1.46 -15.67 -9.79
N ARG A 153 0.44 -16.19 -9.10
CA ARG A 153 -0.83 -16.60 -9.73
C ARG A 153 -1.55 -15.42 -10.35
N MET A 154 -1.61 -14.28 -9.65
CA MET A 154 -2.25 -13.07 -10.15
C MET A 154 -1.48 -12.48 -11.32
N ASN A 155 -0.16 -12.52 -11.31
CA ASN A 155 0.66 -12.07 -12.44
C ASN A 155 0.54 -12.95 -13.67
N ASN A 156 0.34 -14.26 -13.49
CA ASN A 156 0.12 -15.20 -14.58
C ASN A 156 -1.34 -15.28 -15.06
N GLN A 157 -2.26 -14.50 -14.46
CA GLN A 157 -3.65 -14.46 -14.93
C GLN A 157 -3.71 -13.85 -16.34
N PRO A 158 -4.36 -14.53 -17.31
CA PRO A 158 -4.51 -13.99 -18.67
C PRO A 158 -5.14 -12.61 -18.66
N VAL A 159 -4.59 -11.69 -19.45
CA VAL A 159 -5.19 -10.38 -19.67
C VAL A 159 -6.34 -10.56 -20.68
N ARG A 160 -7.47 -9.90 -20.42
CA ARG A 160 -8.62 -9.88 -21.34
C ARG A 160 -8.18 -9.35 -22.71
N GLU A 161 -8.69 -9.90 -23.81
CA GLU A 161 -8.22 -9.58 -25.17
C GLU A 161 -8.35 -8.09 -25.54
N ASP A 162 -9.36 -7.40 -25.00
CA ASP A 162 -9.64 -5.99 -25.17
C ASP A 162 -8.99 -5.10 -24.09
N ALA A 163 -8.09 -5.63 -23.28
CA ALA A 163 -7.36 -4.92 -22.23
C ALA A 163 -5.84 -5.07 -22.36
N LEU A 164 -5.12 -4.19 -21.68
CA LEU A 164 -3.67 -4.22 -21.54
C LEU A 164 -3.31 -4.27 -20.05
N ARG A 165 -2.16 -4.87 -19.75
CA ARG A 165 -1.56 -4.87 -18.41
C ARG A 165 -0.18 -4.29 -18.51
N THR A 166 0.06 -3.21 -17.76
CA THR A 166 1.37 -2.57 -17.72
C THR A 166 2.39 -3.55 -17.15
N PRO A 167 3.57 -3.73 -17.77
CA PRO A 167 4.61 -4.61 -17.23
C PRO A 167 5.05 -4.20 -15.82
N GLU A 168 5.20 -5.16 -14.91
CA GLU A 168 5.62 -4.95 -13.50
C GLU A 168 6.94 -4.15 -13.41
N SER A 169 7.86 -4.34 -14.36
CA SER A 169 9.13 -3.62 -14.43
C SER A 169 8.98 -2.10 -14.56
N ARG A 170 7.82 -1.59 -14.99
CA ARG A 170 7.53 -0.16 -15.02
C ARG A 170 7.35 0.45 -13.64
N PHE A 171 7.07 -0.37 -12.63
CA PHE A 171 6.82 0.04 -11.25
C PHE A 171 7.97 -0.33 -10.30
N ALA A 172 9.13 -0.73 -10.83
CA ALA A 172 10.33 -0.94 -10.05
C ALA A 172 10.85 0.41 -9.51
N ASP A 173 11.38 0.39 -8.28
CA ASP A 173 12.11 1.50 -7.66
C ASP A 173 11.37 2.85 -7.61
N LEU A 174 10.04 2.81 -7.43
CA LEU A 174 9.24 4.03 -7.32
C LEU A 174 9.52 4.79 -6.01
N PRO A 175 9.85 6.09 -6.06
CA PRO A 175 10.18 6.86 -4.86
C PRO A 175 9.02 6.89 -3.86
N GLY A 176 9.30 6.54 -2.60
CA GLY A 176 8.32 6.63 -1.52
C GLY A 176 7.12 5.70 -1.65
N TYR A 177 7.21 4.63 -2.44
CA TYR A 177 6.11 3.67 -2.65
C TYR A 177 6.55 2.24 -2.31
N PRO A 178 6.78 1.92 -1.03
CA PRO A 178 7.36 0.63 -0.60
C PRO A 178 6.32 -0.50 -0.46
N TRP A 179 5.04 -0.22 -0.71
CA TRP A 179 3.95 -1.13 -0.36
C TRP A 179 3.78 -2.26 -1.38
N PRO A 180 3.52 -3.50 -0.90
CA PRO A 180 3.22 -4.63 -1.77
C PRO A 180 1.92 -4.39 -2.55
N ALA A 181 1.89 -4.89 -3.78
CA ALA A 181 0.70 -4.86 -4.62
C ALA A 181 -0.31 -5.91 -4.15
N ASN A 182 -1.58 -5.54 -3.98
CA ASN A 182 -2.68 -6.49 -3.86
C ASN A 182 -3.54 -6.43 -5.13
N TYR A 183 -4.15 -7.55 -5.49
CA TYR A 183 -4.99 -7.65 -6.69
C TYR A 183 -6.31 -8.33 -6.40
N ILE A 184 -7.34 -7.87 -7.09
CA ILE A 184 -8.67 -8.48 -7.09
C ILE A 184 -9.19 -8.63 -8.52
N ALA A 185 -9.84 -9.76 -8.81
CA ALA A 185 -10.34 -10.06 -10.15
C ALA A 185 -11.67 -10.83 -10.11
N ASP A 186 -12.22 -11.07 -8.93
CA ASP A 186 -13.45 -11.84 -8.69
C ASP A 186 -14.69 -10.94 -8.50
N LEU A 187 -14.57 -9.62 -8.69
CA LEU A 187 -15.72 -8.71 -8.69
C LEU A 187 -16.54 -8.91 -9.98
N PRO A 188 -17.86 -9.13 -9.90
CA PRO A 188 -18.72 -9.26 -11.07
C PRO A 188 -18.54 -8.13 -12.10
N ALA A 189 -18.48 -6.87 -11.66
CA ALA A 189 -18.31 -5.72 -12.55
C ALA A 189 -16.94 -5.66 -13.25
N LEU A 190 -15.92 -6.32 -12.71
CA LEU A 190 -14.62 -6.39 -13.39
C LEU A 190 -14.65 -7.25 -14.65
N ALA A 191 -15.60 -8.20 -14.76
CA ALA A 191 -15.76 -9.06 -15.93
C ALA A 191 -14.41 -9.63 -16.43
N GLY A 192 -13.63 -10.20 -15.49
CA GLY A 192 -12.32 -10.80 -15.74
C GLY A 192 -11.12 -9.86 -15.74
N LEU A 193 -11.32 -8.54 -15.58
CA LEU A 193 -10.22 -7.59 -15.37
C LEU A 193 -9.63 -7.72 -13.97
N ARG A 194 -8.35 -7.42 -13.84
CA ARG A 194 -7.64 -7.36 -12.57
C ARG A 194 -7.51 -5.91 -12.10
N MET A 195 -7.95 -5.63 -10.88
CA MET A 195 -7.81 -4.35 -10.21
C MET A 195 -6.73 -4.44 -9.13
N HIS A 196 -5.81 -3.49 -9.13
CA HIS A 196 -4.79 -3.32 -8.09
C HIS A 196 -5.32 -2.48 -6.92
N TYR A 197 -4.83 -2.76 -5.71
CA TYR A 197 -5.01 -1.89 -4.56
C TYR A 197 -3.87 -2.05 -3.54
N LEU A 198 -3.65 -1.00 -2.75
CA LEU A 198 -2.89 -1.08 -1.50
C LEU A 198 -3.83 -1.39 -0.34
N ASP A 199 -3.37 -2.17 0.64
CA ASP A 199 -4.11 -2.52 1.86
C ASP A 199 -3.13 -2.71 3.01
N GLU A 200 -2.90 -1.62 3.72
CA GLU A 200 -1.82 -1.47 4.69
C GLU A 200 -2.37 -1.16 6.09
N GLY A 201 -1.62 -1.53 7.12
CA GLY A 201 -2.03 -1.38 8.52
C GLY A 201 -2.94 -2.52 9.01
N PRO A 202 -3.33 -2.50 10.30
CA PRO A 202 -4.12 -3.58 10.93
C PRO A 202 -5.54 -3.66 10.34
N LYS A 203 -6.00 -4.86 9.98
CA LYS A 203 -7.36 -5.04 9.43
C LYS A 203 -8.48 -4.76 10.44
N ASP A 204 -8.15 -4.85 11.72
CA ASP A 204 -8.99 -4.56 12.88
C ASP A 204 -8.78 -3.13 13.43
N ALA A 205 -8.08 -2.27 12.70
CA ALA A 205 -7.91 -0.87 13.09
C ALA A 205 -9.27 -0.15 13.27
N GLY A 206 -9.32 0.77 14.24
CA GLY A 206 -10.53 1.53 14.55
C GLY A 206 -11.06 2.36 13.38
N LEU A 207 -10.16 2.84 12.50
CA LEU A 207 -10.49 3.58 11.28
C LEU A 207 -9.81 2.96 10.06
N THR A 208 -10.52 2.98 8.93
CA THR A 208 -9.98 2.66 7.60
C THR A 208 -10.03 3.89 6.70
N TYR A 209 -8.89 4.39 6.26
CA TYR A 209 -8.83 5.44 5.24
C TYR A 209 -8.95 4.81 3.85
N LEU A 210 -10.07 5.05 3.15
CA LEU A 210 -10.27 4.62 1.77
C LEU A 210 -9.88 5.77 0.83
N CYS A 211 -8.72 5.65 0.19
CA CYS A 211 -8.12 6.70 -0.62
C CYS A 211 -8.41 6.49 -2.12
N LEU A 212 -9.28 7.31 -2.70
CA LEU A 212 -9.69 7.20 -4.10
C LEU A 212 -9.04 8.30 -4.94
N HIS A 213 -8.16 7.90 -5.86
CA HIS A 213 -7.49 8.84 -6.76
C HIS A 213 -8.40 9.27 -7.92
N GLY A 214 -8.00 10.34 -8.61
CA GLY A 214 -8.64 10.78 -9.85
C GLY A 214 -7.78 10.59 -11.11
N ASN A 215 -8.12 11.32 -12.17
CA ASN A 215 -7.44 11.30 -13.45
C ASN A 215 -6.31 12.34 -13.53
N PRO A 216 -5.13 12.04 -14.12
CA PRO A 216 -4.63 10.75 -14.59
C PRO A 216 -3.73 10.08 -13.55
N ALA A 217 -4.07 10.22 -12.26
CA ALA A 217 -3.29 9.70 -11.14
C ALA A 217 -3.55 8.20 -10.90
N TRP A 218 -2.96 7.70 -9.82
CA TRP A 218 -3.17 6.36 -9.27
C TRP A 218 -2.78 6.37 -7.78
N SER A 219 -2.85 5.25 -7.07
CA SER A 219 -2.57 5.15 -5.61
C SER A 219 -1.23 5.78 -5.18
N TYR A 220 -0.24 5.88 -6.07
CA TYR A 220 1.01 6.62 -5.86
C TYR A 220 0.80 8.07 -5.38
N LEU A 221 -0.32 8.70 -5.75
CA LEU A 221 -0.71 10.04 -5.31
C LEU A 221 -0.85 10.17 -3.79
N TYR A 222 -1.19 9.07 -3.11
CA TYR A 222 -1.38 9.07 -1.65
C TYR A 222 -0.10 8.79 -0.86
N ARG A 223 1.05 8.56 -1.52
CA ARG A 223 2.29 8.09 -0.88
C ARG A 223 2.82 8.98 0.26
N LYS A 224 2.51 10.28 0.24
CA LYS A 224 2.88 11.24 1.29
C LYS A 224 1.86 11.32 2.44
N MET A 225 0.65 10.80 2.23
CA MET A 225 -0.42 10.78 3.23
C MET A 225 -0.46 9.45 3.98
N MET A 226 -0.29 8.33 3.27
CA MET A 226 -0.37 6.98 3.84
C MET A 226 0.53 6.77 5.07
N PRO A 227 1.81 7.19 5.08
CA PRO A 227 2.66 7.00 6.25
C PRO A 227 2.08 7.65 7.52
N VAL A 228 1.47 8.83 7.40
CA VAL A 228 0.85 9.53 8.52
C VAL A 228 -0.33 8.75 9.10
N PHE A 229 -1.20 8.22 8.23
CA PHE A 229 -2.33 7.38 8.66
C PHE A 229 -1.87 6.06 9.30
N LEU A 230 -0.86 5.42 8.71
CA LEU A 230 -0.30 4.17 9.22
C LEU A 230 0.39 4.36 10.57
N SER A 231 1.16 5.45 10.74
CA SER A 231 1.78 5.80 12.04
C SER A 231 0.74 6.09 13.13
N ALA A 232 -0.48 6.49 12.76
CA ALA A 232 -1.60 6.65 13.68
C ALA A 232 -2.33 5.33 14.00
N GLY A 233 -1.83 4.18 13.53
CA GLY A 233 -2.41 2.86 13.76
C GLY A 233 -3.67 2.58 12.95
N SER A 234 -3.96 3.38 11.91
CA SER A 234 -5.12 3.18 11.05
C SER A 234 -4.82 2.22 9.89
N ARG A 235 -5.88 1.60 9.36
CA ARG A 235 -5.80 0.88 8.08
C ARG A 235 -5.89 1.87 6.93
N VAL A 236 -5.16 1.63 5.84
CA VAL A 236 -5.26 2.43 4.61
C VAL A 236 -5.49 1.51 3.43
N VAL A 237 -6.53 1.80 2.64
CA VAL A 237 -6.87 1.08 1.42
C VAL A 237 -6.90 2.06 0.25
N ALA A 238 -6.10 1.82 -0.78
CA ALA A 238 -6.00 2.71 -1.94
C ALA A 238 -6.07 1.90 -3.26
N PRO A 239 -7.26 1.75 -3.87
CA PRO A 239 -7.41 1.06 -5.15
C PRO A 239 -6.89 1.93 -6.31
N ASP A 240 -6.34 1.28 -7.34
CA ASP A 240 -6.14 1.89 -8.65
C ASP A 240 -7.38 1.62 -9.51
N LEU A 241 -8.07 2.68 -9.95
CA LEU A 241 -9.22 2.57 -10.85
C LEU A 241 -8.82 1.81 -12.14
N ILE A 242 -9.77 1.08 -12.72
CA ILE A 242 -9.55 0.37 -13.99
C ILE A 242 -9.14 1.37 -15.07
N GLY A 243 -8.03 1.10 -15.76
CA GLY A 243 -7.40 2.06 -16.66
C GLY A 243 -6.19 2.81 -16.09
N PHE A 244 -5.95 2.75 -14.78
CA PHE A 244 -4.89 3.50 -14.10
C PHE A 244 -3.93 2.58 -13.32
N GLY A 245 -2.81 3.15 -12.86
CA GLY A 245 -1.87 2.48 -11.97
C GLY A 245 -1.46 1.08 -12.41
N LYS A 246 -1.49 0.10 -11.50
CA LYS A 246 -1.20 -1.32 -11.79
C LYS A 246 -2.44 -2.13 -12.20
N SER A 247 -3.62 -1.50 -12.24
CA SER A 247 -4.86 -2.12 -12.73
C SER A 247 -4.82 -2.35 -14.24
N ASP A 248 -5.59 -3.35 -14.69
CA ASP A 248 -5.79 -3.61 -16.11
C ASP A 248 -6.44 -2.40 -16.80
N LYS A 249 -6.13 -2.24 -18.08
CA LYS A 249 -6.48 -1.04 -18.87
C LYS A 249 -7.25 -1.44 -20.13
N PRO A 250 -8.59 -1.29 -20.14
CA PRO A 250 -9.38 -1.45 -21.34
C PRO A 250 -8.82 -0.60 -22.48
N LYS A 251 -8.76 -1.14 -23.70
CA LYS A 251 -8.17 -0.46 -24.86
C LYS A 251 -9.07 0.64 -25.45
N LYS A 252 -10.38 0.61 -25.15
CA LYS A 252 -11.40 1.48 -25.75
C LYS A 252 -11.97 2.43 -24.72
N ASP A 253 -12.02 3.71 -25.08
CA ASP A 253 -12.54 4.80 -24.26
C ASP A 253 -14.01 4.53 -23.83
N ALA A 254 -14.84 4.02 -24.76
CA ALA A 254 -16.25 3.72 -24.54
C ALA A 254 -16.53 2.60 -23.52
N LEU A 255 -15.52 1.84 -23.09
CA LEU A 255 -15.68 0.87 -22.01
C LEU A 255 -15.70 1.54 -20.63
N HIS A 256 -15.16 2.76 -20.52
CA HIS A 256 -15.24 3.53 -19.30
C HIS A 256 -16.57 4.26 -19.27
N THR A 257 -17.34 4.05 -18.20
CA THR A 257 -18.56 4.78 -17.88
C THR A 257 -18.56 5.13 -16.40
N PHE A 258 -19.26 6.20 -16.01
CA PHE A 258 -19.38 6.60 -14.61
C PHE A 258 -20.00 5.47 -13.79
N SER A 259 -21.12 4.94 -14.28
CA SER A 259 -21.87 3.88 -13.58
C SER A 259 -21.04 2.61 -13.40
N TRP A 260 -20.21 2.23 -14.38
CA TRP A 260 -19.36 1.05 -14.28
C TRP A 260 -18.24 1.21 -13.26
N HIS A 261 -17.52 2.33 -13.27
CA HIS A 261 -16.47 2.60 -12.27
C HIS A 261 -17.05 2.69 -10.86
N ARG A 262 -18.22 3.32 -10.71
CA ARG A 262 -18.93 3.36 -9.43
C ARG A 262 -19.30 1.95 -8.94
N GLN A 263 -19.82 1.11 -9.83
CA GLN A 263 -20.20 -0.27 -9.47
C GLN A 263 -19.00 -1.09 -8.99
N ILE A 264 -17.84 -0.98 -9.66
CA ILE A 264 -16.60 -1.63 -9.23
C ILE A 264 -16.23 -1.19 -7.81
N LEU A 265 -16.32 0.11 -7.49
CA LEU A 265 -15.99 0.63 -6.16
C LEU A 265 -16.97 0.15 -5.08
N LEU A 266 -18.26 0.04 -5.38
CA LEU A 266 -19.25 -0.53 -4.45
C LEU A 266 -18.91 -2.00 -4.14
N GLU A 267 -18.70 -2.80 -5.19
CA GLU A 267 -18.33 -4.22 -5.04
C GLU A 267 -17.00 -4.38 -4.32
N PHE A 268 -16.02 -3.50 -4.57
CA PHE A 268 -14.74 -3.50 -3.88
C PHE A 268 -14.87 -3.25 -2.37
N VAL A 269 -15.65 -2.24 -1.98
CA VAL A 269 -15.92 -1.91 -0.58
C VAL A 269 -16.60 -3.09 0.14
N GLU A 270 -17.58 -3.72 -0.51
CA GLU A 270 -18.27 -4.88 0.04
C GLU A 270 -17.37 -6.11 0.14
N ARG A 271 -16.60 -6.40 -0.92
CA ARG A 271 -15.76 -7.60 -1.03
C ARG A 271 -14.59 -7.61 -0.06
N LEU A 272 -14.11 -6.44 0.37
CA LEU A 272 -13.12 -6.31 1.45
C LEU A 272 -13.75 -6.10 2.84
N ASP A 273 -15.08 -6.09 2.92
CA ASP A 273 -15.89 -5.72 4.09
C ASP A 273 -15.36 -4.46 4.81
N LEU A 274 -15.07 -3.41 4.05
CA LEU A 274 -14.53 -2.17 4.64
C LEU A 274 -15.58 -1.52 5.54
N ARG A 275 -15.14 -1.13 6.74
CA ARG A 275 -15.97 -0.52 7.81
C ARG A 275 -15.20 0.61 8.47
N ASN A 276 -15.90 1.45 9.22
CA ASN A 276 -15.36 2.64 9.87
C ASN A 276 -14.54 3.50 8.90
N ILE A 277 -15.09 3.70 7.71
CA ILE A 277 -14.38 4.31 6.59
C ILE A 277 -14.29 5.82 6.81
N VAL A 278 -13.08 6.35 6.76
CA VAL A 278 -12.83 7.75 6.40
C VAL A 278 -12.58 7.77 4.90
N LEU A 279 -13.56 8.28 4.14
CA LEU A 279 -13.47 8.37 2.69
C LEU A 279 -12.56 9.54 2.32
N VAL A 280 -11.45 9.27 1.64
CA VAL A 280 -10.46 10.28 1.22
C VAL A 280 -10.50 10.45 -0.29
N VAL A 281 -10.93 11.62 -0.75
CA VAL A 281 -11.28 11.84 -2.17
C VAL A 281 -10.72 13.13 -2.74
N GLN A 282 -10.45 13.10 -4.05
CA GLN A 282 -10.00 14.22 -4.88
C GLN A 282 -10.30 13.90 -6.35
N ASP A 283 -10.58 14.91 -7.18
CA ASP A 283 -10.92 14.76 -8.60
C ASP A 283 -11.94 13.63 -8.86
N TRP A 284 -11.71 12.74 -9.83
CA TRP A 284 -12.60 11.62 -10.12
C TRP A 284 -12.82 10.65 -8.97
N GLY A 285 -11.86 10.58 -8.04
CA GLY A 285 -12.04 9.87 -6.79
C GLY A 285 -13.18 10.44 -5.96
N GLY A 286 -13.40 11.76 -6.02
CA GLY A 286 -14.56 12.40 -5.40
C GLY A 286 -15.82 12.36 -6.26
N LEU A 287 -15.74 12.56 -7.59
CA LEU A 287 -16.93 12.39 -8.45
C LEU A 287 -17.59 11.02 -8.26
N LEU A 288 -16.79 9.96 -8.19
CA LEU A 288 -17.29 8.60 -7.91
C LEU A 288 -17.53 8.40 -6.41
N GLY A 289 -16.51 8.70 -5.58
CA GLY A 289 -16.49 8.38 -4.16
C GLY A 289 -17.62 9.02 -3.37
N LEU A 290 -17.97 10.28 -3.66
CA LEU A 290 -19.05 10.98 -2.96
C LEU A 290 -20.43 10.33 -3.21
N THR A 291 -20.57 9.44 -4.19
CA THR A 291 -21.81 8.70 -4.46
C THR A 291 -21.89 7.33 -3.77
N LEU A 292 -20.84 6.90 -3.08
CA LEU A 292 -20.77 5.59 -2.41
C LEU A 292 -21.48 5.56 -1.05
N PRO A 293 -21.33 6.57 -0.16
CA PRO A 293 -21.87 6.46 1.20
C PRO A 293 -23.38 6.26 1.28
N MET A 294 -24.14 6.82 0.35
CA MET A 294 -25.60 6.66 0.35
C MET A 294 -26.08 5.22 0.13
N ALA A 295 -25.26 4.36 -0.47
CA ALA A 295 -25.59 2.95 -0.71
C ALA A 295 -25.40 2.08 0.55
N SER A 296 -24.48 2.46 1.43
CA SER A 296 -24.23 1.75 2.70
C SER A 296 -23.73 2.70 3.78
N PRO A 297 -24.59 3.60 4.30
CA PRO A 297 -24.16 4.71 5.16
C PRO A 297 -23.43 4.24 6.43
N GLY A 298 -23.84 3.10 7.00
CA GLY A 298 -23.24 2.54 8.21
C GLY A 298 -21.78 2.11 8.09
N ARG A 299 -21.22 2.04 6.87
CA ARG A 299 -19.80 1.75 6.66
C ARG A 299 -18.91 2.98 6.82
N TYR A 300 -19.47 4.19 6.72
CA TYR A 300 -18.72 5.44 6.61
C TYR A 300 -18.85 6.28 7.89
N ARG A 301 -17.70 6.73 8.41
CA ARG A 301 -17.58 7.51 9.65
C ARG A 301 -17.05 8.92 9.40
N GLY A 302 -16.22 9.09 8.37
CA GLY A 302 -15.63 10.37 8.04
C GLY A 302 -15.52 10.61 6.53
N LEU A 303 -15.40 11.88 6.16
CA LEU A 303 -15.08 12.34 4.82
C LEU A 303 -13.90 13.31 4.90
N LEU A 304 -12.78 12.97 4.26
CA LEU A 304 -11.69 13.88 3.94
C LEU A 304 -11.77 14.24 2.45
N VAL A 305 -12.25 15.45 2.16
CA VAL A 305 -12.49 15.91 0.79
C VAL A 305 -11.44 16.94 0.36
N MET A 306 -10.76 16.65 -0.74
CA MET A 306 -9.84 17.56 -1.45
C MET A 306 -10.42 17.91 -2.82
N ASN A 307 -9.82 18.88 -3.52
CA ASN A 307 -10.26 19.45 -4.80
C ASN A 307 -11.05 18.48 -5.70
N THR A 308 -12.39 18.58 -5.64
CA THR A 308 -13.35 17.71 -6.31
C THR A 308 -14.71 18.41 -6.40
N THR A 309 -15.69 17.76 -7.03
CA THR A 309 -17.10 18.16 -6.98
C THR A 309 -18.03 16.94 -7.11
N LEU A 310 -19.34 17.17 -7.08
CA LEU A 310 -20.36 16.25 -7.58
C LEU A 310 -20.74 16.66 -9.01
N GLY A 311 -20.68 15.73 -9.96
CA GLY A 311 -21.11 15.97 -11.34
C GLY A 311 -22.62 15.79 -11.47
N THR A 312 -23.41 16.76 -11.02
CA THR A 312 -24.88 16.62 -11.08
C THR A 312 -25.47 16.95 -12.45
N GLY A 313 -24.74 17.66 -13.32
CA GLY A 313 -25.26 18.12 -14.61
C GLY A 313 -26.26 19.29 -14.53
N ASP A 314 -26.54 19.80 -13.33
CA ASP A 314 -27.49 20.92 -13.13
C ASP A 314 -26.80 22.30 -13.17
N VAL A 315 -25.47 22.30 -12.97
CA VAL A 315 -24.64 23.51 -12.95
C VAL A 315 -23.59 23.38 -14.04
N PRO A 316 -23.38 24.42 -14.87
CA PRO A 316 -22.34 24.41 -15.88
C PRO A 316 -20.96 24.12 -15.29
N LEU A 317 -20.16 23.33 -16.02
CA LEU A 317 -18.77 23.06 -15.65
C LEU A 317 -17.94 24.35 -15.68
N SER A 318 -16.94 24.44 -14.80
CA SER A 318 -16.08 25.62 -14.73
C SER A 318 -15.34 25.85 -16.05
N ALA A 319 -15.04 27.11 -16.38
CA ALA A 319 -14.25 27.43 -17.57
C ALA A 319 -12.88 26.71 -17.58
N GLY A 320 -12.26 26.56 -16.41
CA GLY A 320 -11.03 25.79 -16.23
C GLY A 320 -11.21 24.31 -16.56
N PHE A 321 -12.33 23.70 -16.18
CA PHE A 321 -12.65 22.32 -16.53
C PHE A 321 -12.91 22.15 -18.02
N LEU A 322 -13.68 23.05 -18.65
CA LEU A 322 -13.93 23.01 -20.09
C LEU A 322 -12.62 23.11 -20.89
N ALA A 323 -11.72 24.01 -20.50
CA ALA A 323 -10.40 24.14 -21.11
C ALA A 323 -9.52 22.89 -20.90
N TRP A 324 -9.59 22.29 -19.71
CA TRP A 324 -8.91 21.01 -19.42
C TRP A 324 -9.43 19.89 -20.32
N ARG A 325 -10.76 19.72 -20.43
CA ARG A 325 -11.40 18.72 -21.27
C ARG A 325 -11.02 18.88 -22.75
N GLU A 326 -11.06 20.11 -23.26
CA GLU A 326 -10.64 20.41 -24.63
C GLU A 326 -9.16 20.10 -24.87
N MET A 327 -8.28 20.42 -23.90
CA MET A 327 -6.86 20.11 -23.99
C MET A 327 -6.60 18.60 -24.09
N ASN A 328 -7.29 17.80 -23.27
CA ASN A 328 -7.19 16.33 -23.30
C ASN A 328 -7.64 15.77 -24.66
N ALA A 329 -8.74 16.29 -25.22
CA ALA A 329 -9.24 15.88 -26.52
C ALA A 329 -8.27 16.23 -27.67
N LYS A 330 -7.62 17.40 -27.62
CA LYS A 330 -6.68 17.86 -28.66
C LYS A 330 -5.28 17.24 -28.54
N LYS A 331 -4.84 16.88 -27.33
CA LYS A 331 -3.48 16.41 -27.05
C LYS A 331 -3.50 15.13 -26.20
N PRO A 332 -4.09 14.03 -26.65
CA PRO A 332 -4.28 12.82 -25.84
C PRO A 332 -2.98 12.21 -25.28
N ASP A 333 -1.84 12.49 -25.91
CA ASP A 333 -0.52 11.97 -25.52
C ASP A 333 0.32 13.00 -24.75
N PHE A 334 -0.30 13.97 -24.08
CA PHE A 334 0.43 14.93 -23.26
C PHE A 334 1.25 14.20 -22.16
N ASP A 335 2.42 14.76 -21.85
CA ASP A 335 3.33 14.17 -20.88
C ASP A 335 2.78 14.36 -19.46
N LEU A 336 2.49 13.25 -18.77
CA LEU A 336 1.92 13.28 -17.42
C LEU A 336 2.94 13.81 -16.41
N ALA A 337 4.22 13.47 -16.55
CA ALA A 337 5.25 14.01 -15.66
C ALA A 337 5.31 15.53 -15.73
N ARG A 338 5.17 16.11 -16.94
CA ARG A 338 5.09 17.57 -17.12
C ARG A 338 3.80 18.16 -16.55
N LEU A 339 2.67 17.46 -16.66
CA LEU A 339 1.42 17.88 -16.03
C LEU A 339 1.59 18.01 -14.51
N PHE A 340 2.10 16.96 -13.86
CA PHE A 340 2.31 16.95 -12.41
C PHE A 340 3.34 17.99 -11.98
N ALA A 341 4.47 18.11 -12.70
CA ALA A 341 5.47 19.15 -12.43
C ALA A 341 4.90 20.58 -12.56
N ARG A 342 4.00 20.82 -13.51
CA ARG A 342 3.35 22.14 -13.67
C ARG A 342 2.39 22.45 -12.53
N GLY A 343 1.59 21.47 -12.10
CA GLY A 343 0.63 21.64 -11.00
C GLY A 343 1.28 21.65 -9.62
N ASN A 344 2.50 21.11 -9.51
CA ASN A 344 3.26 20.97 -8.29
C ASN A 344 4.77 21.17 -8.55
N PRO A 345 5.24 22.43 -8.71
CA PRO A 345 6.63 22.74 -9.08
C PRO A 345 7.69 22.24 -8.10
N GLN A 346 7.29 21.92 -6.87
CA GLN A 346 8.14 21.38 -5.81
C GLN A 346 8.48 19.89 -5.98
N MET A 347 7.82 19.16 -6.89
CA MET A 347 8.04 17.73 -7.06
C MET A 347 9.38 17.42 -7.73
N SER A 348 10.01 16.33 -7.31
CA SER A 348 11.21 15.82 -7.96
C SER A 348 10.89 15.31 -9.38
N ALA A 349 11.91 15.24 -10.25
CA ALA A 349 11.74 14.65 -11.57
C ALA A 349 11.35 13.15 -11.51
N GLN A 350 11.85 12.43 -10.50
CA GLN A 350 11.53 11.01 -10.29
C GLN A 350 10.08 10.82 -9.84
N ASP A 351 9.59 11.66 -8.92
CA ASP A 351 8.19 11.68 -8.48
C ASP A 351 7.26 11.96 -9.66
N CYS A 352 7.60 12.94 -10.50
CA CYS A 352 6.83 13.24 -11.70
C CYS A 352 6.84 12.06 -12.70
N ALA A 353 8.00 11.40 -12.88
CA ALA A 353 8.14 10.27 -13.79
C ALA A 353 7.31 9.05 -13.37
N ALA A 354 7.07 8.85 -12.07
CA ALA A 354 6.21 7.78 -11.56
C ALA A 354 4.77 7.84 -12.11
N TYR A 355 4.27 9.02 -12.50
CA TYR A 355 2.96 9.15 -13.14
C TYR A 355 2.92 8.69 -14.59
N ASN A 356 4.08 8.61 -15.27
CA ASN A 356 4.19 8.00 -16.60
C ASN A 356 4.36 6.46 -16.54
N ALA A 357 4.68 5.89 -15.37
CA ALA A 357 4.91 4.45 -15.24
C ALA A 357 3.74 3.58 -15.77
N PRO A 358 2.46 3.86 -15.44
CA PRO A 358 1.32 3.07 -15.92
C PRO A 358 1.11 3.08 -17.44
N PHE A 359 1.68 4.05 -18.16
CA PHE A 359 1.29 4.40 -19.52
C PHE A 359 2.48 4.34 -20.50
N PRO A 360 3.00 3.14 -20.81
CA PRO A 360 4.16 2.97 -21.69
C PRO A 360 3.87 3.37 -23.14
N ASP A 361 2.62 3.30 -23.58
CA ASP A 361 2.18 3.66 -24.93
C ASP A 361 0.74 4.20 -24.95
N VAL A 362 0.29 4.63 -26.12
CA VAL A 362 -1.04 5.22 -26.36
C VAL A 362 -2.21 4.26 -26.09
N GLY A 363 -1.97 2.94 -26.17
CA GLY A 363 -2.97 1.91 -25.91
C GLY A 363 -3.34 1.83 -24.44
N HIS A 364 -2.41 2.15 -23.54
CA HIS A 364 -2.65 2.19 -22.09
C HIS A 364 -3.41 3.45 -21.64
N ARG A 365 -3.64 4.43 -22.54
CA ARG A 365 -4.15 5.76 -22.19
C ARG A 365 -5.65 5.96 -22.39
N ALA A 366 -6.42 4.92 -22.72
CA ALA A 366 -7.86 5.04 -22.97
C ALA A 366 -8.63 5.72 -21.83
N ALA A 367 -8.36 5.34 -20.58
CA ALA A 367 -9.00 5.96 -19.42
C ALA A 367 -8.65 7.44 -19.27
N THR A 368 -7.40 7.83 -19.54
CA THR A 368 -6.96 9.23 -19.44
C THR A 368 -7.70 10.16 -20.42
N ARG A 369 -8.19 9.61 -21.53
CA ARG A 369 -9.02 10.31 -22.52
C ARG A 369 -10.50 10.26 -22.18
N ALA A 370 -10.99 9.12 -21.73
CA ALA A 370 -12.40 8.93 -21.39
C ALA A 370 -12.83 9.80 -20.20
N PHE A 371 -12.02 9.86 -19.14
CA PHE A 371 -12.40 10.51 -17.88
C PHE A 371 -12.76 12.00 -18.05
N PRO A 372 -11.96 12.85 -18.72
CA PRO A 372 -12.37 14.24 -18.94
C PRO A 372 -13.70 14.39 -19.70
N ALA A 373 -14.00 13.49 -20.64
CA ALA A 373 -15.24 13.52 -21.43
C ALA A 373 -16.47 13.00 -20.66
N MET A 374 -16.26 12.14 -19.66
CA MET A 374 -17.33 11.54 -18.86
C MET A 374 -17.84 12.41 -17.70
N VAL A 375 -17.21 13.56 -17.41
CA VAL A 375 -17.70 14.41 -16.32
C VAL A 375 -19.09 14.93 -16.70
N PRO A 376 -20.14 14.64 -15.90
CA PRO A 376 -21.49 15.03 -16.26
C PRO A 376 -21.63 16.54 -16.43
N GLU A 377 -22.13 16.96 -17.59
CA GLU A 377 -22.40 18.36 -17.96
C GLU A 377 -23.91 18.62 -18.11
N HIS A 378 -24.68 17.59 -18.48
CA HIS A 378 -26.12 17.65 -18.71
C HIS A 378 -26.87 16.69 -17.79
N GLU A 379 -28.17 16.94 -17.60
CA GLU A 379 -29.02 16.18 -16.67
C GLU A 379 -29.10 14.68 -16.97
N ASP A 380 -29.00 14.31 -18.26
CA ASP A 380 -29.11 12.94 -18.77
C ASP A 380 -27.75 12.23 -18.93
N ASP A 381 -26.64 12.91 -18.61
CA ASP A 381 -25.32 12.29 -18.69
C ASP A 381 -25.17 11.16 -17.66
N ASP A 382 -24.43 10.10 -18.03
CA ASP A 382 -24.15 8.99 -17.11
C ASP A 382 -23.47 9.51 -15.83
N GLY A 383 -24.08 9.24 -14.67
CA GLY A 383 -23.60 9.73 -13.38
C GLY A 383 -24.31 10.97 -12.85
N ALA A 384 -25.05 11.73 -13.67
CA ALA A 384 -25.75 12.95 -13.25
C ALA A 384 -26.84 12.66 -12.20
N ALA A 385 -27.76 11.75 -12.51
CA ALA A 385 -28.87 11.39 -11.63
C ALA A 385 -28.39 10.85 -10.26
N ILE A 386 -27.42 9.94 -10.27
CA ILE A 386 -26.88 9.35 -9.05
C ILE A 386 -26.07 10.38 -8.23
N SER A 387 -25.47 11.38 -8.90
CA SER A 387 -24.78 12.49 -8.25
C SER A 387 -25.77 13.46 -7.58
N ARG A 388 -26.98 13.68 -8.15
CA ARG A 388 -28.08 14.41 -7.49
C ARG A 388 -28.60 13.69 -6.25
N GLU A 389 -28.74 12.36 -6.32
CA GLU A 389 -29.09 11.55 -5.14
C GLU A 389 -28.03 11.66 -4.05
N ALA A 390 -26.75 11.63 -4.43
CA ALA A 390 -25.63 11.81 -3.51
C ALA A 390 -25.65 13.21 -2.87
N LEU A 391 -25.90 14.26 -3.65
CA LEU A 391 -26.06 15.62 -3.14
C LEU A 391 -27.16 15.69 -2.06
N SER A 392 -28.33 15.09 -2.32
CA SER A 392 -29.42 15.01 -1.34
C SER A 392 -28.98 14.27 -0.07
N PHE A 393 -28.23 13.17 -0.20
CA PHE A 393 -27.67 12.45 0.94
C PHE A 393 -26.73 13.33 1.78
N TRP A 394 -25.79 14.04 1.17
CA TRP A 394 -24.83 14.90 1.87
C TRP A 394 -25.50 16.07 2.59
N GLN A 395 -26.57 16.62 2.03
CA GLN A 395 -27.31 17.72 2.63
C GLN A 395 -28.21 17.28 3.79
N THR A 396 -28.84 16.11 3.68
CA THR A 396 -29.95 15.74 4.57
C THR A 396 -29.65 14.58 5.50
N ARG A 397 -28.87 13.58 5.05
CA ARG A 397 -28.72 12.29 5.74
C ARG A 397 -27.33 12.06 6.32
N TRP A 398 -26.28 12.67 5.78
CA TRP A 398 -24.92 12.50 6.32
C TRP A 398 -24.83 12.87 7.80
N GLN A 399 -24.23 11.97 8.61
CA GLN A 399 -24.03 12.13 10.05
C GLN A 399 -22.56 11.96 10.48
N GLY A 400 -21.66 11.64 9.55
CA GLY A 400 -20.24 11.47 9.87
C GLY A 400 -19.50 12.80 10.00
N GLN A 401 -18.23 12.72 10.38
CA GLN A 401 -17.35 13.88 10.45
C GLN A 401 -16.86 14.27 9.04
N SER A 402 -16.63 15.56 8.81
CA SER A 402 -16.11 16.05 7.53
C SER A 402 -14.90 16.94 7.77
N LEU A 403 -13.88 16.78 6.93
CA LEU A 403 -12.72 17.66 6.84
C LEU A 403 -12.48 18.00 5.37
N MET A 404 -12.26 19.27 5.07
CA MET A 404 -11.98 19.73 3.71
C MET A 404 -10.60 20.38 3.62
N ALA A 405 -9.87 20.10 2.55
CA ALA A 405 -8.63 20.78 2.21
C ALA A 405 -8.67 21.26 0.75
N ILE A 406 -8.19 22.49 0.50
CA ILE A 406 -8.24 23.14 -0.81
C ILE A 406 -6.83 23.53 -1.23
N GLY A 407 -6.39 23.05 -2.39
CA GLY A 407 -5.24 23.60 -3.10
C GLY A 407 -5.63 24.87 -3.84
N LEU A 408 -5.06 26.01 -3.44
CA LEU A 408 -5.46 27.33 -3.95
C LEU A 408 -4.90 27.65 -5.34
N GLN A 409 -3.90 26.90 -5.81
CA GLN A 409 -3.34 27.05 -7.16
C GLN A 409 -4.08 26.22 -8.21
N ASP A 410 -5.18 25.55 -7.86
CA ASP A 410 -5.97 24.74 -8.79
C ASP A 410 -6.85 25.62 -9.71
N PRO A 411 -6.61 25.61 -11.04
CA PRO A 411 -7.40 26.40 -11.97
C PRO A 411 -8.71 25.70 -12.39
N VAL A 412 -8.97 24.47 -11.96
CA VAL A 412 -10.09 23.63 -12.39
C VAL A 412 -11.15 23.49 -11.29
N LEU A 413 -10.76 22.90 -10.15
CA LEU A 413 -11.62 22.61 -9.00
C LEU A 413 -11.12 23.32 -7.73
N GLY A 414 -10.61 24.54 -7.89
CA GLY A 414 -10.08 25.37 -6.81
C GLY A 414 -11.15 25.91 -5.86
N GLU A 415 -10.78 26.95 -5.10
CA GLU A 415 -11.59 27.46 -3.97
C GLU A 415 -13.06 27.73 -4.29
N PRO A 416 -13.46 28.35 -5.42
CA PRO A 416 -14.88 28.60 -5.71
C PRO A 416 -15.73 27.32 -5.75
N VAL A 417 -15.22 26.27 -6.43
CA VAL A 417 -15.90 24.98 -6.57
C VAL A 417 -15.96 24.27 -5.22
N MET A 418 -14.85 24.26 -4.49
CA MET A 418 -14.77 23.60 -3.19
C MET A 418 -15.61 24.29 -2.13
N ARG A 419 -15.74 25.62 -2.15
CA ARG A 419 -16.64 26.38 -1.27
C ARG A 419 -18.10 26.07 -1.54
N GLN A 420 -18.49 25.91 -2.81
CA GLN A 420 -19.83 25.45 -3.15
C GLN A 420 -20.08 24.04 -2.60
N LEU A 421 -19.15 23.11 -2.79
CA LEU A 421 -19.25 21.77 -2.25
C LEU A 421 -19.30 21.75 -0.71
N GLN A 422 -18.52 22.60 -0.04
CA GLN A 422 -18.51 22.76 1.41
C GLN A 422 -19.91 23.09 1.94
N GLN A 423 -20.59 24.04 1.31
CA GLN A 423 -21.94 24.46 1.69
C GLN A 423 -23.00 23.37 1.46
N GLN A 424 -22.74 22.45 0.53
CA GLN A 424 -23.62 21.32 0.22
C GLN A 424 -23.42 20.14 1.18
N ILE A 425 -22.27 20.01 1.83
CA ILE A 425 -21.99 18.93 2.77
C ILE A 425 -22.42 19.36 4.17
N ARG A 426 -23.45 18.71 4.72
CA ARG A 426 -23.94 18.98 6.07
C ARG A 426 -22.81 18.85 7.10
N GLY A 427 -22.60 19.91 7.87
CA GLY A 427 -21.60 19.93 8.95
C GLY A 427 -20.15 19.98 8.46
N CYS A 428 -19.89 20.31 7.20
CA CYS A 428 -18.53 20.52 6.72
C CYS A 428 -17.92 21.79 7.34
N PRO A 429 -16.79 21.69 8.06
CA PRO A 429 -16.17 22.84 8.72
C PRO A 429 -15.49 23.77 7.70
N GLU A 430 -14.88 24.84 8.20
CA GLU A 430 -14.03 25.70 7.37
C GLU A 430 -12.88 24.90 6.75
N PRO A 431 -12.60 25.05 5.43
CA PRO A 431 -11.55 24.30 4.77
C PRO A 431 -10.15 24.69 5.21
N MET A 432 -9.27 23.70 5.31
CA MET A 432 -7.83 23.95 5.32
C MET A 432 -7.40 24.46 3.93
N ARG A 433 -6.72 25.60 3.88
CA ARG A 433 -6.26 26.21 2.62
C ARG A 433 -4.76 25.98 2.46
N LEU A 434 -4.35 25.45 1.32
CA LEU A 434 -2.96 25.19 0.96
C LEU A 434 -2.56 26.15 -0.16
N GLU A 435 -1.90 27.24 0.23
CA GLU A 435 -1.51 28.36 -0.65
C GLU A 435 -0.68 27.92 -1.85
N GLN A 436 0.20 26.93 -1.68
CA GLN A 436 1.12 26.46 -2.72
C GLN A 436 0.63 25.21 -3.45
N ALA A 437 -0.46 24.57 -3.01
CA ALA A 437 -0.92 23.34 -3.61
C ALA A 437 -1.80 23.63 -4.84
N GLY A 438 -1.53 22.93 -5.94
CA GLY A 438 -2.39 22.91 -7.11
C GLY A 438 -3.53 21.90 -6.99
N HIS A 439 -4.00 21.42 -8.14
CA HIS A 439 -5.09 20.45 -8.23
C HIS A 439 -4.84 19.15 -7.47
N PHE A 440 -3.64 18.57 -7.59
CA PHE A 440 -3.24 17.33 -6.91
C PHE A 440 -2.73 17.63 -5.49
N VAL A 441 -3.66 18.01 -4.59
CA VAL A 441 -3.37 18.45 -3.21
C VAL A 441 -2.52 17.46 -2.42
N GLN A 442 -2.68 16.16 -2.67
CA GLN A 442 -1.99 15.08 -1.97
C GLN A 442 -0.46 15.12 -2.14
N GLU A 443 0.05 15.80 -3.17
CA GLU A 443 1.49 16.04 -3.34
C GLU A 443 2.09 16.98 -2.28
N GLN A 444 1.23 17.71 -1.58
CA GLN A 444 1.49 18.43 -0.32
C GLN A 444 0.59 17.89 0.80
N GLY A 445 0.29 16.59 0.75
CA GLY A 445 -0.76 15.95 1.55
C GLY A 445 -0.37 15.60 2.98
N GLU A 446 0.90 15.65 3.35
CA GLU A 446 1.34 15.30 4.72
C GLU A 446 0.64 16.17 5.80
N PRO A 447 0.64 17.52 5.71
CA PRO A 447 -0.13 18.36 6.63
C PRO A 447 -1.64 18.06 6.64
N VAL A 448 -2.20 17.72 5.48
CA VAL A 448 -3.63 17.37 5.35
C VAL A 448 -3.92 16.05 6.09
N ALA A 449 -3.06 15.05 5.92
CA ALA A 449 -3.17 13.77 6.61
C ALA A 449 -3.00 13.92 8.12
N GLN A 450 -2.06 14.76 8.57
CA GLN A 450 -1.88 15.07 9.99
C GLN A 450 -3.11 15.76 10.58
N ALA A 451 -3.74 16.68 9.85
CA ALA A 451 -4.99 17.32 10.27
C ALA A 451 -6.13 16.30 10.35
N ALA A 452 -6.22 15.39 9.38
CA ALA A 452 -7.22 14.33 9.38
C ALA A 452 -7.08 13.36 10.56
N VAL A 453 -5.86 12.91 10.87
CA VAL A 453 -5.60 12.04 12.05
C VAL A 453 -6.01 12.71 13.36
N ARG A 454 -5.82 14.03 13.48
CA ARG A 454 -6.29 14.77 14.67
C ARG A 454 -7.81 14.94 14.71
N HIS A 455 -8.45 14.99 13.56
CA HIS A 455 -9.88 15.29 13.43
C HIS A 455 -10.76 14.03 13.58
N PHE A 456 -10.37 12.93 12.93
CA PHE A 456 -11.11 11.67 12.95
C PHE A 456 -10.59 10.78 14.07
N VAL A 457 -11.46 10.47 15.03
CA VAL A 457 -11.17 9.58 16.16
C VAL A 457 -12.09 8.34 16.05
N PRO A 458 -11.60 7.12 16.34
CA PRO A 458 -12.37 5.87 16.25
C PRO A 458 -13.76 5.90 16.93
#